data_AF-A0A5E7ZC81-F1
#
_entry.id   AF-A0A5E7ZC81-F1
#
_cell.length_a   1.000
_cell.length_b   1.000
_cell.length_c   1.000
_cell.angle_alpha   90.00
_cell.angle_beta   90.00
_cell.angle_gamma   90.00
#
_symmetry.space_group_name_H-M   'P 1'
#
loop_
_entity.id
_entity.type
_entity.pdbx_description
1 polymer ?
#
loop_
_entity_poly.entity_id
_entity_poly.type
_entity_poly.pdbx_seq_one_letter_code
_entity_poly.pdbx_strand_id
1 'polypeptide(L)'
;MKTLKITAVVSLLALFSVGQTNAQNSYEKGMKGALEQLFSAEGGKENWQNAANKFERIANVEKDKWQPNYYAALAYAWMATKEETMVLQDEKMNRARKFVEAGLEASPDNVELITMQGYTDMLSVAFDPGTRGQTLSTRVFQTFGKAIQMDPTNPRARLFMAQMQDGTEKFFGQSNEASCQTLAKAVENYGRQKDNGDFSPTWGQGAAEQMLKNCQKAASGEGN
;
A
#
# COMPACT_ATOMS: atom_id res chain seq x y z
N MET A 1 -22.84 42.14 -41.30
CA MET A 1 -23.32 41.63 -39.98
C MET A 1 -23.04 40.12 -39.80
N LYS A 2 -21.81 39.64 -40.00
CA LYS A 2 -21.46 38.20 -39.82
C LYS A 2 -20.28 37.94 -38.87
N THR A 3 -19.61 38.98 -38.38
CA THR A 3 -18.45 38.86 -37.47
C THR A 3 -18.83 38.87 -35.99
N LEU A 4 -20.04 39.33 -35.63
CA LEU A 4 -20.46 39.49 -34.23
C LEU A 4 -20.77 38.16 -33.51
N LYS A 5 -21.07 37.08 -34.25
CA LYS A 5 -21.40 35.76 -33.67
C LYS A 5 -20.17 34.92 -33.33
N ILE A 6 -19.04 35.15 -34.00
CA ILE A 6 -17.81 34.37 -33.81
C ILE A 6 -17.08 34.84 -32.53
N THR A 7 -17.10 36.14 -32.24
CA THR A 7 -16.49 36.69 -31.01
C THR A 7 -17.18 36.19 -29.74
N ALA A 8 -18.50 35.96 -29.77
CA ALA A 8 -19.25 35.47 -28.61
C ALA A 8 -18.92 34.01 -28.24
N VAL A 9 -18.50 33.19 -29.21
CA VAL A 9 -18.16 31.78 -28.98
C VAL A 9 -16.75 31.62 -28.41
N VAL A 10 -15.81 32.51 -28.77
CA VAL A 10 -14.44 32.50 -28.25
C VAL A 10 -14.39 32.99 -26.79
N SER A 11 -15.24 33.93 -26.40
CA SER A 11 -15.30 34.44 -25.02
C SER A 11 -15.93 33.46 -24.01
N LEU A 12 -16.71 32.47 -24.47
CA LEU A 12 -17.34 31.49 -23.59
C LEU A 12 -16.42 30.30 -23.24
N LEU A 13 -15.36 30.06 -24.03
CA LEU A 13 -14.34 29.04 -23.74
C LEU A 13 -13.28 29.49 -22.73
N ALA A 14 -13.16 30.80 -22.47
CA ALA A 14 -12.12 31.35 -21.59
C ALA A 14 -12.49 31.33 -20.09
N LEU A 15 -13.71 30.94 -19.71
CA LEU A 15 -14.19 30.97 -18.33
C LEU A 15 -14.05 29.64 -17.56
N PHE A 16 -13.53 28.58 -18.19
CA PHE A 16 -13.37 27.27 -17.53
C PHE A 16 -11.98 27.03 -16.89
N SER A 17 -11.05 27.97 -17.02
CA SER A 17 -9.64 27.73 -16.65
C SER A 17 -9.26 28.11 -15.21
N VAL A 18 -10.15 28.73 -14.44
CA VAL A 18 -9.80 29.29 -13.10
C VAL A 18 -10.14 28.34 -11.93
N GLY A 19 -10.82 27.21 -12.20
CA GLY A 19 -11.20 26.23 -11.18
C GLY A 19 -10.15 25.15 -10.87
N GLN A 20 -9.20 24.90 -11.77
CA GLN A 20 -8.31 23.73 -11.64
C GLN A 20 -7.13 23.93 -10.69
N THR A 21 -6.65 25.15 -10.50
CA THR A 21 -5.50 25.44 -9.64
C THR A 21 -5.82 25.30 -8.14
N ASN A 22 -7.06 25.59 -7.74
CA ASN A 22 -7.48 25.48 -6.34
C ASN A 22 -7.70 24.02 -5.90
N ALA A 23 -8.24 23.17 -6.79
CA ALA A 23 -8.51 21.76 -6.51
C ALA A 23 -7.23 20.93 -6.34
N GLN A 24 -6.24 21.14 -7.21
CA GLN A 24 -4.93 20.49 -7.09
C GLN A 24 -4.26 20.82 -5.75
N ASN A 25 -4.37 22.07 -5.30
CA ASN A 25 -3.83 22.52 -4.02
C ASN A 25 -4.55 21.88 -2.81
N SER A 26 -5.88 21.69 -2.88
CA SER A 26 -6.63 21.02 -1.81
C SER A 26 -6.33 19.53 -1.70
N TYR A 27 -6.17 18.83 -2.84
CA TYR A 27 -5.78 17.42 -2.85
C TYR A 27 -4.39 17.22 -2.24
N GLU A 28 -3.39 17.96 -2.74
CA GLU A 28 -2.02 17.84 -2.25
C GLU A 28 -1.91 18.14 -0.75
N LYS A 29 -2.57 19.20 -0.27
CA LYS A 29 -2.60 19.54 1.15
C LYS A 29 -3.30 18.46 1.99
N GLY A 30 -4.43 17.95 1.49
CA GLY A 30 -5.19 16.89 2.16
C GLY A 30 -4.38 15.60 2.28
N MET A 31 -3.72 15.19 1.19
CA MET A 31 -2.87 14.00 1.15
C MET A 31 -1.67 14.13 2.09
N LYS A 32 -0.93 15.24 2.03
CA LYS A 32 0.21 15.49 2.94
C LYS A 32 -0.21 15.38 4.40
N GLY A 33 -1.27 16.09 4.80
CA GLY A 33 -1.74 16.06 6.18
C GLY A 33 -2.39 14.74 6.62
N ALA A 34 -2.77 13.86 5.70
CA ALA A 34 -3.22 12.50 6.00
C ALA A 34 -2.04 11.53 6.13
N LEU A 35 -1.01 11.67 5.27
CA LEU A 35 0.23 10.89 5.31
C LEU A 35 1.05 11.19 6.56
N GLU A 36 1.21 12.47 6.92
CA GLU A 36 1.85 12.88 8.18
C GLU A 36 1.20 12.22 9.40
N GLN A 37 -0.13 12.11 9.38
CA GLN A 37 -0.87 11.46 10.46
C GLN A 37 -0.71 9.92 10.44
N LEU A 38 -0.71 9.31 9.25
CA LEU A 38 -0.54 7.87 9.09
C LEU A 38 0.83 7.39 9.58
N PHE A 39 1.89 8.13 9.26
CA PHE A 39 3.28 7.77 9.55
C PHE A 39 3.86 8.45 10.80
N SER A 40 3.04 9.12 11.61
CA SER A 40 3.49 9.74 12.86
C SER A 40 4.13 8.72 13.80
N ALA A 41 5.33 9.02 14.31
CA ALA A 41 6.08 8.15 15.21
C ALA A 41 5.40 7.90 16.56
N GLU A 42 4.53 8.82 16.99
CA GLU A 42 3.70 8.71 18.19
C GLU A 42 2.38 7.96 17.92
N GLY A 43 2.15 7.56 16.67
CA GLY A 43 0.87 7.04 16.20
C GLY A 43 0.54 5.62 16.69
N GLY A 44 -0.70 5.46 17.13
CA GLY A 44 -1.36 4.17 17.37
C GLY A 44 -2.64 4.03 16.56
N LYS A 45 -3.52 3.10 16.98
CA LYS A 45 -4.81 2.82 16.30
C LYS A 45 -5.63 4.08 16.01
N GLU A 46 -5.67 5.03 16.93
CA GLU A 46 -6.41 6.28 16.76
C GLU A 46 -5.88 7.14 15.61
N ASN A 47 -4.55 7.28 15.48
CA ASN A 47 -3.95 8.04 14.39
C ASN A 47 -4.23 7.40 13.04
N TRP A 48 -4.13 6.06 12.95
CA TRP A 48 -4.47 5.33 11.73
C TRP A 48 -5.95 5.46 11.37
N GLN A 49 -6.85 5.42 12.36
CA GLN A 49 -8.28 5.63 12.12
C GLN A 49 -8.56 7.04 11.60
N ASN A 50 -7.94 8.05 12.19
CA ASN A 50 -8.09 9.44 11.75
C ASN A 50 -7.50 9.68 10.36
N ALA A 51 -6.34 9.09 10.04
CA ALA A 51 -5.75 9.10 8.71
C ALA A 51 -6.67 8.41 7.69
N ALA A 52 -7.18 7.21 8.01
CA ALA A 52 -8.13 6.47 7.17
C ALA A 52 -9.37 7.32 6.86
N ASN A 53 -9.95 7.98 7.86
CA ASN A 53 -11.10 8.87 7.68
C ASN A 53 -10.78 10.05 6.75
N LYS A 54 -9.56 10.60 6.81
CA LYS A 54 -9.11 11.66 5.89
C LYS A 54 -8.99 11.12 4.47
N PHE A 55 -8.32 9.97 4.28
CA PHE A 55 -8.17 9.34 2.97
C PHE A 55 -9.52 8.97 2.35
N GLU A 56 -10.47 8.47 3.13
CA GLU A 56 -11.82 8.14 2.65
C GLU A 56 -12.57 9.40 2.15
N ARG A 57 -12.47 10.52 2.87
CA ARG A 57 -13.03 11.80 2.39
C ARG A 57 -12.37 12.25 1.09
N ILE A 58 -11.05 12.11 0.97
CA ILE A 58 -10.33 12.48 -0.26
C ILE A 58 -10.74 11.56 -1.42
N ALA A 59 -10.79 10.24 -1.21
CA ALA A 59 -11.26 9.26 -2.20
C ALA A 59 -12.70 9.48 -2.64
N ASN A 60 -13.51 10.13 -1.79
CA ASN A 60 -14.89 10.47 -2.11
C ASN A 60 -15.04 11.70 -3.01
N VAL A 61 -14.02 12.55 -3.07
CA VAL A 61 -13.99 13.73 -3.95
C VAL A 61 -13.15 13.45 -5.19
N GLU A 62 -11.96 12.88 -5.01
CA GLU A 62 -10.93 12.69 -6.04
C GLU A 62 -11.00 11.26 -6.63
N LYS A 63 -12.09 10.98 -7.36
CA LYS A 63 -12.43 9.62 -7.83
C LYS A 63 -11.44 9.03 -8.84
N ASP A 64 -10.64 9.84 -9.50
CA ASP A 64 -9.58 9.44 -10.44
C ASP A 64 -8.23 9.15 -9.75
N LYS A 65 -8.12 9.39 -8.43
CA LYS A 65 -6.89 9.17 -7.65
C LYS A 65 -6.96 7.86 -6.89
N TRP A 66 -6.01 6.97 -7.14
CA TRP A 66 -5.94 5.67 -6.47
C TRP A 66 -5.22 5.72 -5.11
N GLN A 67 -4.34 6.71 -4.91
CA GLN A 67 -3.50 6.85 -3.72
C GLN A 67 -4.31 6.94 -2.41
N PRO A 68 -5.39 7.74 -2.32
CA PRO A 68 -6.20 7.80 -1.11
C PRO A 68 -6.75 6.42 -0.71
N ASN A 69 -7.24 5.64 -1.69
CA ASN A 69 -7.71 4.27 -1.47
C ASN A 69 -6.56 3.36 -0.98
N TYR A 70 -5.38 3.43 -1.59
CA TYR A 70 -4.22 2.67 -1.14
C TYR A 70 -3.85 2.94 0.33
N TYR A 71 -3.76 4.22 0.73
CA TYR A 71 -3.35 4.56 2.09
C TYR A 71 -4.46 4.33 3.12
N ALA A 72 -5.73 4.45 2.74
CA ALA A 72 -6.85 3.98 3.58
C ALA A 72 -6.72 2.47 3.83
N ALA A 73 -6.47 1.67 2.79
CA ALA A 73 -6.26 0.23 2.94
C ALA A 73 -5.08 -0.09 3.86
N LEU A 74 -3.94 0.61 3.70
CA LEU A 74 -2.78 0.46 4.57
C LEU A 74 -3.10 0.77 6.04
N ALA A 75 -3.80 1.88 6.31
CA ALA A 75 -4.20 2.26 7.65
C ALA A 75 -5.09 1.20 8.32
N TYR A 76 -6.07 0.66 7.59
CA TYR A 76 -6.91 -0.44 8.07
C TYR A 76 -6.14 -1.73 8.28
N ALA A 77 -5.22 -2.08 7.38
CA ALA A 77 -4.35 -3.24 7.54
C ALA A 77 -3.48 -3.14 8.80
N TRP A 78 -2.90 -1.97 9.06
CA TRP A 78 -2.13 -1.75 10.29
C TRP A 78 -3.00 -1.77 11.55
N MET A 79 -4.19 -1.17 11.53
CA MET A 79 -5.14 -1.28 12.64
C MET A 79 -5.46 -2.74 12.98
N ALA A 80 -5.69 -3.60 11.97
CA ALA A 80 -5.95 -5.01 12.17
C ALA A 80 -4.84 -5.70 13.00
N THR A 81 -3.56 -5.38 12.75
CA THR A 81 -2.43 -5.95 13.52
C THR A 81 -2.40 -5.57 15.01
N LYS A 82 -3.24 -4.62 15.43
CA LYS A 82 -3.37 -4.14 16.81
C LYS A 82 -4.72 -4.48 17.43
N GLU A 83 -5.55 -5.26 16.75
CA GLU A 83 -6.79 -5.76 17.33
C GLU A 83 -6.58 -7.07 18.09
N GLU A 84 -7.33 -7.21 19.19
CA GLU A 84 -7.16 -8.30 20.16
C GLU A 84 -7.90 -9.59 19.76
N THR A 85 -8.89 -9.48 18.87
CA THR A 85 -9.73 -10.60 18.47
C THR A 85 -9.76 -10.76 16.95
N MET A 86 -9.87 -12.00 16.49
CA MET A 86 -9.96 -12.31 15.06
C MET A 86 -11.18 -11.64 14.40
N VAL A 87 -12.29 -11.47 15.14
CA VAL A 87 -13.48 -10.76 14.64
C VAL A 87 -13.15 -9.32 14.27
N LEU A 88 -12.45 -8.60 15.16
CA LEU A 88 -12.05 -7.22 14.91
C LEU A 88 -10.96 -7.13 13.83
N GLN A 89 -10.02 -8.07 13.80
CA GLN A 89 -9.02 -8.18 12.73
C GLN A 89 -9.69 -8.33 11.36
N ASP A 90 -10.66 -9.24 11.24
CA ASP A 90 -11.39 -9.47 9.99
C ASP A 90 -12.27 -8.28 9.60
N GLU A 91 -12.88 -7.58 10.57
CA GLU A 91 -13.61 -6.34 10.31
C GLU A 91 -12.71 -5.28 9.65
N LYS A 92 -11.53 -5.03 10.22
CA LYS A 92 -10.55 -4.09 9.65
C LYS A 92 -10.04 -4.57 8.29
N MET A 93 -9.82 -5.88 8.12
CA MET A 93 -9.36 -6.41 6.83
C MET A 93 -10.41 -6.33 5.73
N ASN A 94 -11.68 -6.51 6.07
CA ASN A 94 -12.78 -6.30 5.13
C ASN A 94 -12.88 -4.83 4.69
N ARG A 95 -12.61 -3.88 5.60
CA ARG A 95 -12.48 -2.46 5.22
C ARG A 95 -11.30 -2.24 4.29
N ALA A 96 -10.12 -2.76 4.62
CA ALA A 96 -8.93 -2.62 3.78
C ALA A 96 -9.17 -3.15 2.35
N ARG A 97 -9.74 -4.34 2.21
CA ARG A 97 -10.05 -4.95 0.89
C ARG A 97 -10.97 -4.09 0.04
N LYS A 98 -12.02 -3.51 0.63
CA LYS A 98 -12.93 -2.59 -0.10
C LYS A 98 -12.20 -1.38 -0.66
N PHE A 99 -11.25 -0.82 0.08
CA PHE A 99 -10.43 0.28 -0.41
C PHE A 99 -9.46 -0.19 -1.50
N VAL A 100 -8.86 -1.38 -1.38
CA VAL A 100 -8.04 -1.95 -2.47
C VAL A 100 -8.86 -2.13 -3.74
N GLU A 101 -10.07 -2.69 -3.65
CA GLU A 101 -11.01 -2.86 -4.76
C GLU A 101 -11.35 -1.52 -5.41
N ALA A 102 -11.78 -0.51 -4.63
CA ALA A 102 -12.06 0.83 -5.14
C ALA A 102 -10.83 1.51 -5.79
N GLY A 103 -9.63 1.25 -5.25
CA GLY A 103 -8.39 1.72 -5.85
C GLY A 103 -8.11 1.07 -7.21
N LEU A 104 -8.34 -0.25 -7.33
CA LEU A 104 -8.18 -1.00 -8.58
C LEU A 104 -9.22 -0.64 -9.63
N GLU A 105 -10.43 -0.23 -9.22
CA GLU A 105 -11.42 0.35 -10.12
C GLU A 105 -10.93 1.69 -10.70
N ALA A 106 -10.30 2.54 -9.89
CA ALA A 106 -9.77 3.83 -10.32
C ALA A 106 -8.48 3.72 -11.14
N SER A 107 -7.63 2.73 -10.84
CA SER A 107 -6.38 2.46 -11.56
C SER A 107 -6.20 0.95 -11.77
N PRO A 108 -6.83 0.39 -12.82
CA PRO A 108 -6.64 -1.01 -13.18
C PRO A 108 -5.16 -1.33 -13.40
N ASP A 109 -4.75 -2.55 -13.06
CA ASP A 109 -3.37 -3.03 -13.20
C ASP A 109 -2.30 -2.24 -12.44
N ASN A 110 -2.69 -1.42 -11.45
CA ASN A 110 -1.74 -0.74 -10.58
C ASN A 110 -1.00 -1.73 -9.67
N VAL A 111 0.33 -1.82 -9.83
CA VAL A 111 1.15 -2.80 -9.11
C VAL A 111 1.15 -2.60 -7.60
N GLU A 112 1.09 -1.35 -7.12
CA GLU A 112 1.04 -1.06 -5.67
C GLU A 112 -0.29 -1.53 -5.06
N LEU A 113 -1.40 -1.39 -5.77
CA LEU A 113 -2.71 -1.88 -5.32
C LEU A 113 -2.81 -3.41 -5.37
N ILE A 114 -2.26 -4.05 -6.40
CA ILE A 114 -2.13 -5.52 -6.46
C ILE A 114 -1.26 -6.01 -5.30
N THR A 115 -0.16 -5.31 -5.02
CA THR A 115 0.70 -5.59 -3.88
C THR A 115 -0.06 -5.43 -2.55
N MET A 116 -0.87 -4.38 -2.41
CA MET A 116 -1.71 -4.17 -1.23
C MET A 116 -2.77 -5.26 -1.08
N GLN A 117 -3.36 -5.76 -2.18
CA GLN A 117 -4.27 -6.90 -2.16
C GLN A 117 -3.59 -8.12 -1.54
N GLY A 118 -2.41 -8.47 -2.04
CA GLY A 118 -1.60 -9.57 -1.49
C GLY A 118 -1.26 -9.36 -0.02
N TYR A 119 -0.93 -8.12 0.38
CA TYR A 119 -0.62 -7.77 1.76
C TYR A 119 -1.82 -7.98 2.70
N THR A 120 -3.04 -7.60 2.28
CA THR A 120 -4.26 -7.84 3.09
C THR A 120 -4.56 -9.33 3.29
N ASP A 121 -4.35 -10.15 2.26
CA ASP A 121 -4.55 -11.60 2.35
C ASP A 121 -3.42 -12.29 3.14
N MET A 122 -2.18 -11.80 3.02
CA MET A 122 -1.03 -12.25 3.82
C MET A 122 -1.27 -12.03 5.31
N LEU A 123 -1.76 -10.85 5.71
CA LEU A 123 -2.11 -10.60 7.11
C LEU A 123 -3.23 -11.52 7.59
N SER A 124 -4.21 -11.80 6.72
CA SER A 124 -5.29 -12.74 7.06
C SER A 124 -4.77 -14.15 7.29
N VAL A 125 -3.77 -14.61 6.52
CA VAL A 125 -3.03 -15.86 6.81
C VAL A 125 -2.31 -15.77 8.14
N ALA A 126 -1.59 -14.68 8.40
CA ALA A 126 -0.81 -14.53 9.63
C ALA A 126 -1.66 -14.54 10.91
N PHE A 127 -2.92 -14.08 10.84
CA PHE A 127 -3.85 -14.11 11.98
C PHE A 127 -4.34 -15.51 12.35
N ASP A 128 -4.45 -16.42 11.39
CA ASP A 128 -4.85 -17.82 11.61
C ASP A 128 -4.20 -18.75 10.56
N PRO A 129 -2.89 -19.02 10.69
CA PRO A 129 -2.14 -19.73 9.66
C PRO A 129 -2.59 -21.20 9.53
N GLY A 130 -3.05 -21.81 10.62
CA GLY A 130 -3.53 -23.19 10.63
C GLY A 130 -4.79 -23.39 9.80
N THR A 131 -5.76 -22.48 9.90
CA THR A 131 -7.03 -22.59 9.15
C THR A 131 -6.94 -21.96 7.76
N ARG A 132 -6.22 -20.83 7.63
CA ARG A 132 -6.23 -20.01 6.40
C ARG A 132 -5.04 -20.27 5.49
N GLY A 133 -3.96 -20.85 5.99
CA GLY A 133 -2.74 -21.07 5.21
C GLY A 133 -2.99 -21.94 3.97
N GLN A 134 -3.69 -23.06 4.11
CA GLN A 134 -3.95 -23.97 2.99
C GLN A 134 -4.77 -23.31 1.87
N THR A 135 -5.68 -22.40 2.21
CA THR A 135 -6.62 -21.79 1.27
C THR A 135 -6.10 -20.48 0.67
N LEU A 136 -5.40 -19.66 1.46
CA LEU A 136 -4.97 -18.33 1.06
C LEU A 136 -3.49 -18.23 0.66
N SER A 137 -2.58 -19.05 1.22
CA SER A 137 -1.14 -18.88 0.98
C SER A 137 -0.77 -18.96 -0.51
N THR A 138 -1.33 -19.93 -1.24
CA THR A 138 -1.10 -20.04 -2.70
C THR A 138 -1.52 -18.76 -3.44
N ARG A 139 -2.65 -18.17 -3.07
CA ARG A 139 -3.13 -16.91 -3.66
C ARG A 139 -2.17 -15.77 -3.33
N VAL A 140 -1.73 -15.66 -2.08
CA VAL A 140 -0.78 -14.62 -1.65
C VAL A 140 0.51 -14.68 -2.47
N PHE A 141 1.10 -15.88 -2.61
CA PHE A 141 2.29 -16.10 -3.44
C PHE A 141 2.05 -15.72 -4.91
N GLN A 142 0.92 -16.12 -5.49
CA GLN A 142 0.55 -15.76 -6.86
C GLN A 142 0.38 -14.26 -7.04
N THR A 143 -0.27 -13.57 -6.10
CA THR A 143 -0.49 -12.12 -6.16
C THR A 143 0.81 -11.35 -6.10
N PHE A 144 1.71 -11.68 -5.16
CA PHE A 144 3.04 -11.05 -5.11
C PHE A 144 3.91 -11.43 -6.31
N GLY A 145 3.83 -12.68 -6.78
CA GLY A 145 4.51 -13.12 -8.00
C GLY A 145 4.07 -12.31 -9.22
N LYS A 146 2.76 -12.09 -9.38
CA LYS A 146 2.19 -11.23 -10.43
C LYS A 146 2.69 -9.79 -10.30
N ALA A 147 2.66 -9.21 -9.10
CA ALA A 147 3.15 -7.85 -8.87
C ALA A 147 4.64 -7.70 -9.24
N ILE A 148 5.47 -8.66 -8.84
CA ILE A 148 6.90 -8.70 -9.20
C ILE A 148 7.12 -8.89 -10.70
N GLN A 149 6.27 -9.66 -11.38
CA GLN A 149 6.34 -9.84 -12.82
C GLN A 149 5.99 -8.54 -13.57
N MET A 150 4.98 -7.81 -13.09
CA MET A 150 4.55 -6.53 -13.68
C MET A 150 5.56 -5.42 -13.45
N ASP A 151 6.12 -5.33 -12.24
CA ASP A 151 7.21 -4.42 -11.92
C ASP A 151 8.27 -5.12 -11.05
N PRO A 152 9.35 -5.63 -11.69
CA PRO A 152 10.44 -6.29 -10.98
C PRO A 152 11.21 -5.36 -10.02
N THR A 153 11.05 -4.04 -10.16
CA THR A 153 11.70 -3.03 -9.33
C THR A 153 10.86 -2.60 -8.14
N ASN A 154 9.59 -3.05 -8.05
CA ASN A 154 8.73 -2.73 -6.93
C ASN A 154 9.31 -3.30 -5.61
N PRO A 155 9.73 -2.46 -4.66
CA PRO A 155 10.38 -2.94 -3.45
C PRO A 155 9.39 -3.55 -2.45
N ARG A 156 8.14 -3.07 -2.39
CA ARG A 156 7.10 -3.57 -1.47
C ARG A 156 6.60 -4.95 -1.88
N ALA A 157 6.41 -5.20 -3.18
CA ALA A 157 6.04 -6.52 -3.68
C ALA A 157 7.06 -7.59 -3.29
N ARG A 158 8.36 -7.25 -3.41
CA ARG A 158 9.45 -8.14 -2.96
C ARG A 158 9.54 -8.26 -1.45
N LEU A 159 9.35 -7.17 -0.71
CA LEU A 159 9.33 -7.19 0.75
C LEU A 159 8.24 -8.15 1.26
N PHE A 160 7.00 -8.01 0.78
CA PHE A 160 5.90 -8.87 1.23
C PHE A 160 6.05 -10.31 0.75
N MET A 161 6.60 -10.53 -0.46
CA MET A 161 7.01 -11.87 -0.87
C MET A 161 8.00 -12.48 0.13
N ALA A 162 9.05 -11.75 0.52
CA ALA A 162 10.03 -12.23 1.50
C ALA A 162 9.40 -12.51 2.87
N GLN A 163 8.48 -11.66 3.33
CA GLN A 163 7.76 -11.87 4.59
C GLN A 163 6.87 -13.12 4.55
N MET A 164 6.16 -13.34 3.44
CA MET A 164 5.35 -14.54 3.24
C MET A 164 6.22 -15.80 3.20
N GLN A 165 7.37 -15.75 2.52
CA GLN A 165 8.36 -16.83 2.50
C GLN A 165 8.87 -17.13 3.91
N ASP A 166 9.36 -16.12 4.64
CA ASP A 166 9.91 -16.28 5.99
C ASP A 166 8.88 -16.84 6.97
N GLY A 167 7.63 -16.36 6.91
CA GLY A 167 6.54 -16.91 7.71
C GLY A 167 6.24 -18.38 7.38
N THR A 168 6.28 -18.74 6.09
CA THR A 168 6.06 -20.12 5.63
C THR A 168 7.21 -21.03 6.04
N GLU A 169 8.45 -20.60 5.84
CA GLU A 169 9.66 -21.33 6.23
C GLU A 169 9.63 -21.63 7.72
N LYS A 170 9.37 -20.61 8.56
CA LYS A 170 9.24 -20.76 10.01
C LYS A 170 8.12 -21.72 10.41
N PHE A 171 6.95 -21.61 9.77
CA PHE A 171 5.82 -22.49 10.06
C PHE A 171 6.15 -23.97 9.81
N PHE A 172 6.95 -24.27 8.79
CA PHE A 172 7.39 -25.62 8.47
C PHE A 172 8.75 -26.02 9.07
N GLY A 173 9.37 -25.18 9.91
CA GLY A 173 10.68 -25.44 10.50
C GLY A 173 11.83 -25.50 9.48
N GLN A 174 11.70 -24.80 8.36
CA GLN A 174 12.70 -24.70 7.30
C GLN A 174 13.67 -23.52 7.55
N SER A 175 14.83 -23.57 6.93
CA SER A 175 15.78 -22.44 6.93
C SER A 175 15.19 -21.24 6.19
N ASN A 176 15.51 -20.03 6.64
CA ASN A 176 15.04 -18.78 6.02
C ASN A 176 15.87 -18.30 4.82
N GLU A 177 16.61 -19.19 4.15
CA GLU A 177 17.56 -18.80 3.11
C GLU A 177 16.87 -18.12 1.91
N ALA A 178 15.75 -18.68 1.43
CA ALA A 178 15.07 -18.15 0.25
C ALA A 178 14.40 -16.80 0.55
N SER A 179 13.76 -16.65 1.71
CA SER A 179 13.23 -15.35 2.13
C SER A 179 14.31 -14.29 2.29
N CYS A 180 15.47 -14.63 2.86
CA CYS A 180 16.60 -13.71 3.00
C CYS A 180 17.18 -13.26 1.64
N GLN A 181 17.26 -14.16 0.66
CA GLN A 181 17.68 -13.80 -0.71
C GLN A 181 16.67 -12.86 -1.39
N THR A 182 15.37 -13.12 -1.23
CA THR A 182 14.31 -12.24 -1.76
C THR A 182 14.37 -10.86 -1.08
N LEU A 183 14.60 -10.83 0.23
CA LEU A 183 14.67 -9.61 1.02
C LEU A 183 15.85 -8.73 0.65
N ALA A 184 17.03 -9.32 0.38
CA ALA A 184 18.19 -8.59 -0.10
C ALA A 184 17.89 -7.81 -1.39
N LYS A 185 17.16 -8.44 -2.33
CA LYS A 185 16.68 -7.78 -3.56
C LYS A 185 15.64 -6.69 -3.27
N ALA A 186 14.79 -6.87 -2.27
CA ALA A 186 13.84 -5.82 -1.86
C ALA A 186 14.58 -4.57 -1.35
N VAL A 187 15.61 -4.74 -0.51
CA VAL A 187 16.45 -3.64 -0.01
C VAL A 187 17.21 -2.94 -1.14
N GLU A 188 17.76 -3.69 -2.11
CA GLU A 188 18.36 -3.12 -3.32
C GLU A 188 17.36 -2.27 -4.12
N ASN A 189 16.13 -2.77 -4.29
CA ASN A 189 15.06 -2.04 -4.96
C ASN A 189 14.68 -0.76 -4.22
N TYR A 190 14.59 -0.78 -2.88
CA TYR A 190 14.36 0.43 -2.08
C TYR A 190 15.47 1.48 -2.31
N GLY A 191 16.73 1.06 -2.35
CA GLY A 191 17.86 1.97 -2.62
C GLY A 191 17.83 2.63 -4.00
N ARG A 192 17.03 2.09 -4.94
CA ARG A 192 16.81 2.66 -6.28
C ARG A 192 15.48 3.38 -6.42
N GLN A 193 14.58 3.23 -5.45
CA GLN A 193 13.27 3.87 -5.51
C GLN A 193 13.43 5.39 -5.45
N LYS A 194 12.78 6.08 -6.38
CA LYS A 194 12.69 7.54 -6.37
C LYS A 194 11.30 7.96 -5.88
N ASP A 195 11.26 9.06 -5.14
CA ASP A 195 10.03 9.77 -4.88
C ASP A 195 9.74 10.69 -6.08
N ASN A 196 8.62 10.47 -6.74
CA ASN A 196 8.20 11.24 -7.91
C ASN A 196 7.28 12.42 -7.53
N GLY A 197 6.98 12.60 -6.23
CA GLY A 197 6.12 13.68 -5.74
C GLY A 197 4.62 13.49 -6.05
N ASP A 198 4.21 12.32 -6.54
CA ASP A 198 2.83 11.97 -6.92
C ASP A 198 2.07 11.19 -5.83
N PHE A 199 2.62 11.18 -4.61
CA PHE A 199 2.17 10.38 -3.47
C PHE A 199 2.24 8.87 -3.69
N SER A 200 3.01 8.39 -4.67
CA SER A 200 3.35 6.98 -4.75
C SER A 200 3.97 6.49 -3.44
N PRO A 201 3.69 5.24 -3.01
CA PRO A 201 4.19 4.71 -1.75
C PRO A 201 5.72 4.68 -1.70
N THR A 202 6.33 5.29 -0.68
CA THR A 202 7.79 5.32 -0.46
C THR A 202 8.19 4.71 0.89
N TRP A 203 7.24 4.11 1.61
CA TRP A 203 7.46 3.48 2.90
C TRP A 203 7.98 2.04 2.76
N GLY A 204 8.48 1.50 3.87
CA GLY A 204 8.83 0.08 4.01
C GLY A 204 10.33 -0.23 4.00
N GLN A 205 11.18 0.71 3.59
CA GLN A 205 12.63 0.52 3.53
C GLN A 205 13.23 0.13 4.89
N GLY A 206 12.94 0.89 5.96
CA GLY A 206 13.49 0.61 7.28
C GLY A 206 13.08 -0.78 7.83
N ALA A 207 11.86 -1.23 7.55
CA ALA A 207 11.40 -2.56 7.91
C ALA A 207 12.15 -3.66 7.12
N ALA A 208 12.38 -3.44 5.83
CA ALA A 208 13.13 -4.36 4.99
C ALA A 208 14.60 -4.49 5.45
N GLU A 209 15.25 -3.37 5.73
CA GLU A 209 16.63 -3.33 6.25
C GLU A 209 16.75 -4.01 7.61
N GLN A 210 15.79 -3.78 8.51
CA GLN A 210 15.78 -4.43 9.81
C GLN A 210 15.61 -5.94 9.70
N MET A 211 14.71 -6.40 8.82
CA MET A 211 14.53 -7.83 8.57
C MET A 211 15.80 -8.45 7.94
N LEU A 212 16.50 -7.72 7.07
CA LEU A 212 17.73 -8.19 6.44
C LEU A 212 18.88 -8.33 7.46
N LYS A 213 18.96 -7.42 8.42
CA LYS A 213 19.89 -7.55 9.55
C LYS A 213 19.61 -8.82 10.37
N ASN A 214 18.34 -9.20 10.53
CA ASN A 214 17.98 -10.43 11.24
C ASN A 214 18.40 -11.69 10.45
N CYS A 215 18.27 -11.67 9.12
CA CYS A 215 18.82 -12.72 8.25
C CYS A 215 20.32 -12.93 8.45
N GLN A 216 21.08 -11.83 8.49
CA GLN A 216 22.54 -11.87 8.66
C GLN A 216 22.95 -12.42 10.03
N LYS A 217 22.22 -12.04 11.10
CA LYS A 217 22.44 -12.57 12.46
C LYS A 217 22.12 -14.06 12.59
N ALA A 218 21.06 -14.52 11.94
CA ALA A 218 20.71 -15.93 11.92
C ALA A 218 21.81 -16.75 11.21
N ALA A 219 22.37 -16.24 10.12
CA ALA A 219 23.47 -16.87 9.40
C ALA A 219 24.81 -16.87 10.17
N SER A 220 25.05 -15.88 11.05
CA SER A 220 26.26 -15.82 11.88
C SER A 220 26.18 -16.65 13.16
N GLY A 221 25.05 -17.30 13.46
CA GLY A 221 24.84 -18.04 14.71
C GLY A 221 24.64 -17.15 15.93
N GLU A 222 24.36 -15.86 15.74
CA GLU A 222 24.13 -14.87 16.80
C GLU A 222 22.63 -14.68 17.12
N GLY A 223 21.76 -15.51 16.54
CA GLY A 223 20.32 -15.52 16.80
C GLY A 223 19.97 -16.38 18.01
N ASN A 224 19.66 -15.74 19.14
CA ASN A 224 18.91 -16.34 20.25
C ASN A 224 17.44 -16.53 19.89
#